data_AF-A0A3C0ECP6-F1
#
_entry.id   AF-A0A3C0ECP6-F1
#
_cell.length_a   1.000
_cell.length_b   1.000
_cell.length_c   1.000
_cell.angle_alpha   90.00
_cell.angle_beta   90.00
_cell.angle_gamma   90.00
#
_symmetry.space_group_name_H-M   'P 1'
#
loop_
_entity.id
_entity.type
_entity.pdbx_description
1 polymer ?
#
loop_
_entity_poly.entity_id
_entity_poly.type
_entity_poly.pdbx_seq_one_letter_code
_entity_poly.pdbx_strand_id
1 'polypeptide(L)'
;APHHPADLYVLGTTPTSAETAAKLGLPYVYALFLNNDDTVMTEAVETYRKVFDTSLGTEPQTMLALPVIAADSDDEAEEYASQIKLVRISTESGRTLTVFSVEAAEDFCKQSEEKCTFQVQEGNVIHGAQERVGERLAE
;
A
#
# COMPACT_ATOMS: atom_id res chain seq x y z
N ALA A 1 -27.49 17.84 -4.65
CA ALA A 1 -26.56 16.69 -4.74
C ALA A 1 -25.68 16.89 -5.97
N PRO A 2 -24.41 16.42 -5.98
CA PRO A 2 -23.58 16.48 -7.18
C PRO A 2 -24.26 15.73 -8.34
N HIS A 3 -24.06 16.22 -9.56
CA HIS A 3 -24.69 15.68 -10.77
C HIS A 3 -24.17 14.30 -11.17
N HIS A 4 -23.01 13.90 -10.65
CA HIS A 4 -22.41 12.60 -10.88
C HIS A 4 -22.18 11.91 -9.53
N PRO A 5 -22.55 10.62 -9.39
CA PRO A 5 -22.15 9.84 -8.23
C PRO A 5 -20.63 9.70 -8.18
N ALA A 6 -20.09 9.47 -6.99
CA ALA A 6 -18.67 9.19 -6.83
C ALA A 6 -18.33 7.83 -7.45
N ASP A 7 -17.16 7.76 -8.08
CA ASP A 7 -16.61 6.51 -8.58
C ASP A 7 -16.22 5.57 -7.43
N LEU A 8 -16.32 4.27 -7.67
CA LEU A 8 -16.02 3.23 -6.68
C LEU A 8 -14.67 2.58 -6.98
N TYR A 9 -13.89 2.36 -5.93
CA TYR A 9 -12.55 1.75 -6.00
C TYR A 9 -12.44 0.64 -4.95
N VAL A 10 -11.71 -0.41 -5.28
CA VAL A 10 -11.37 -1.47 -4.31
C VAL A 10 -9.90 -1.31 -3.92
N LEU A 11 -9.67 -1.07 -2.64
CA LEU A 11 -8.33 -1.03 -2.05
C LEU A 11 -7.98 -2.42 -1.49
N GLY A 12 -6.76 -2.88 -1.72
CA GLY A 12 -6.32 -4.17 -1.22
C GLY A 12 -4.82 -4.36 -1.19
N THR A 13 -4.40 -5.48 -0.62
CA THR A 13 -2.98 -5.82 -0.43
C THR A 13 -2.68 -7.29 -0.77
N THR A 14 -3.64 -7.99 -1.37
CA THR A 14 -3.56 -9.44 -1.65
C THR A 14 -4.19 -9.80 -3.01
N PRO A 15 -3.79 -10.91 -3.65
CA PRO A 15 -4.42 -11.39 -4.87
C PRO A 15 -5.92 -11.64 -4.74
N THR A 16 -6.40 -12.12 -3.59
CA THR A 16 -7.84 -12.33 -3.34
C THR A 16 -8.64 -11.01 -3.37
N SER A 17 -8.07 -9.92 -2.86
CA SER A 17 -8.69 -8.59 -2.98
C SER A 17 -8.76 -8.12 -4.43
N ALA A 18 -7.74 -8.47 -5.23
CA ALA A 18 -7.65 -8.18 -6.65
C ALA A 18 -8.71 -8.96 -7.45
N GLU A 19 -8.90 -10.25 -7.16
CA GLU A 19 -10.00 -11.05 -7.73
C GLU A 19 -11.37 -10.45 -7.44
N THR A 20 -11.56 -9.93 -6.23
CA THR A 20 -12.83 -9.31 -5.82
C THR A 20 -13.10 -8.06 -6.65
N ALA A 21 -12.10 -7.18 -6.82
CA ALA A 21 -12.21 -6.00 -7.66
C ALA A 21 -12.53 -6.35 -9.13
N ALA A 22 -11.85 -7.36 -9.65
CA ALA A 22 -12.02 -7.86 -11.02
C ALA A 22 -13.43 -8.41 -11.29
N LYS A 23 -13.98 -9.22 -10.36
CA LYS A 23 -15.35 -9.76 -10.46
C LYS A 23 -16.43 -8.69 -10.34
N LEU A 24 -16.12 -7.56 -9.69
CA LEU A 24 -17.02 -6.41 -9.57
C LEU A 24 -16.89 -5.43 -10.75
N GLY A 25 -15.91 -5.64 -11.64
CA GLY A 25 -15.63 -4.71 -12.75
C GLY A 25 -15.14 -3.34 -12.28
N LEU A 26 -14.55 -3.25 -11.08
CA LEU A 26 -14.12 -2.00 -10.45
C LEU A 26 -12.61 -1.77 -10.61
N PRO A 27 -12.15 -0.50 -10.62
CA PRO A 27 -10.75 -0.16 -10.48
C PRO A 27 -10.13 -0.71 -9.18
N TYR A 28 -8.89 -1.19 -9.27
CA TYR A 28 -8.13 -1.77 -8.17
C TYR A 28 -6.94 -0.91 -7.76
N VAL A 29 -6.80 -0.67 -6.46
CA VAL A 29 -5.67 0.06 -5.85
C VAL A 29 -4.91 -0.89 -4.94
N TYR A 30 -3.69 -1.27 -5.31
CA TYR A 30 -2.81 -2.08 -4.46
C TYR A 30 -2.01 -1.19 -3.51
N ALA A 31 -2.13 -1.42 -2.20
CA ALA A 31 -1.42 -0.65 -1.18
C ALA A 31 -0.05 -1.25 -0.86
N LEU A 32 0.95 -0.96 -1.70
CA LEU A 32 2.30 -1.49 -1.55
C LEU A 32 2.98 -1.00 -0.27
N PHE A 33 2.69 0.22 0.17
CA PHE A 33 3.25 0.77 1.41
C PHE A 33 2.92 -0.04 2.67
N LEU A 34 1.93 -0.96 2.64
CA LEU A 34 1.54 -1.79 3.79
C LEU A 34 2.22 -3.16 3.83
N ASN A 35 2.34 -3.82 2.67
CA ASN A 35 2.87 -5.18 2.58
C ASN A 35 4.31 -5.24 2.04
N ASN A 36 4.80 -4.15 1.42
CA ASN A 36 6.17 -3.95 0.95
C ASN A 36 6.79 -5.19 0.26
N ASP A 37 5.99 -5.87 -0.55
CA ASP A 37 6.38 -7.08 -1.27
C ASP A 37 5.95 -6.94 -2.73
N ASP A 38 6.92 -6.64 -3.58
CA ASP A 38 6.72 -6.44 -5.02
C ASP A 38 6.25 -7.71 -5.73
N THR A 39 6.58 -8.89 -5.20
CA THR A 39 6.15 -10.18 -5.77
C THR A 39 4.66 -10.34 -5.56
N VAL A 40 4.17 -10.10 -4.35
CA VAL A 40 2.73 -10.18 -4.02
C VAL A 40 1.94 -9.08 -4.75
N MET A 41 2.53 -7.89 -4.89
CA MET A 41 1.94 -6.80 -5.66
C MET A 41 1.78 -7.17 -7.13
N THR A 42 2.84 -7.69 -7.76
CA THR A 42 2.82 -8.14 -9.15
C THR A 42 1.78 -9.24 -9.34
N GLU A 43 1.77 -10.25 -8.46
CA GLU A 43 0.78 -11.33 -8.49
C GLU A 43 -0.66 -10.79 -8.39
N ALA A 44 -0.92 -9.81 -7.51
CA ALA A 44 -2.24 -9.22 -7.37
C ALA A 44 -2.68 -8.43 -8.61
N VAL A 45 -1.79 -7.62 -9.19
CA VAL A 45 -2.05 -6.85 -10.41
C VAL A 45 -2.31 -7.77 -11.60
N GLU A 46 -1.48 -8.80 -11.77
CA GLU A 46 -1.66 -9.81 -12.82
C GLU A 46 -2.96 -10.59 -12.64
N THR A 47 -3.27 -11.00 -11.41
CA THR A 47 -4.52 -11.69 -11.07
C THR A 47 -5.73 -10.82 -11.43
N TYR A 48 -5.74 -9.55 -11.02
CA TYR A 48 -6.81 -8.61 -11.36
C TYR A 48 -7.03 -8.53 -12.86
N ARG A 49 -5.97 -8.29 -13.64
CA ARG A 49 -6.06 -8.16 -15.11
C ARG A 49 -6.53 -9.46 -15.77
N LYS A 50 -6.06 -10.61 -15.29
CA LYS A 50 -6.37 -11.93 -15.85
C LYS A 50 -7.83 -12.32 -15.65
N VAL A 51 -8.42 -11.99 -14.51
CA VAL A 51 -9.78 -12.43 -14.14
C VAL A 51 -10.83 -11.30 -14.24
N PHE A 52 -10.45 -10.15 -14.80
CA PHE A 52 -11.34 -9.00 -14.95
C PHE A 52 -12.55 -9.33 -15.83
N ASP A 53 -13.75 -9.06 -15.31
CA ASP A 53 -15.00 -9.29 -16.04
C ASP A 53 -15.30 -8.14 -17.01
N THR A 54 -14.79 -8.27 -18.23
CA THR A 54 -15.03 -7.31 -19.32
C THR A 54 -16.49 -7.31 -19.82
N SER A 55 -17.33 -8.28 -19.44
CA SER A 55 -18.74 -8.30 -19.83
C SER A 55 -19.57 -7.19 -19.18
N LEU A 56 -19.03 -6.56 -18.13
CA LEU A 56 -19.65 -5.43 -17.42
C LEU A 56 -19.53 -4.09 -18.16
N GLY A 57 -18.81 -4.05 -19.30
CA GLY A 57 -18.63 -2.84 -20.11
C GLY A 57 -17.62 -1.85 -19.53
N THR A 58 -16.82 -2.28 -18.55
CA THR A 58 -15.68 -1.54 -18.00
C THR A 58 -14.36 -2.14 -18.48
N GLU A 59 -13.27 -1.39 -18.30
CA GLU A 59 -11.92 -1.83 -18.61
C GLU A 59 -11.09 -1.94 -17.32
N PRO A 60 -10.12 -2.87 -17.26
CA PRO A 60 -9.29 -3.03 -16.08
C PRO A 60 -8.46 -1.78 -15.82
N GLN A 61 -8.58 -1.24 -14.60
CA GLN A 61 -7.80 -0.09 -14.14
C GLN A 61 -7.06 -0.45 -12.84
N THR A 62 -5.73 -0.28 -12.86
CA THR A 62 -4.86 -0.60 -11.72
C THR A 62 -4.09 0.63 -11.28
N MET A 63 -4.00 0.85 -9.98
CA MET A 63 -3.16 1.86 -9.35
C MET A 63 -2.34 1.24 -8.23
N LEU A 64 -1.16 1.81 -7.98
CA LEU A 64 -0.32 1.48 -6.83
C LEU A 64 -0.34 2.66 -5.85
N ALA A 65 -0.60 2.38 -4.58
CA ALA A 65 -0.32 3.33 -3.51
C ALA A 65 1.09 3.05 -2.97
N LEU A 66 2.00 4.00 -3.26
CA LEU A 66 3.43 3.92 -2.98
C LEU A 66 3.82 4.95 -1.91
N PRO A 67 4.76 4.63 -1.01
CA PRO A 67 5.36 5.62 -0.13
C PRO A 67 6.44 6.39 -0.91
N VAL A 68 6.25 7.70 -1.09
CA VAL A 68 7.15 8.56 -1.87
C VAL A 68 7.49 9.83 -1.10
N ILE A 69 8.77 10.20 -1.07
CA ILE A 69 9.27 11.48 -0.55
C ILE A 69 10.10 12.15 -1.65
N ALA A 70 9.67 13.34 -2.08
CA ALA A 70 10.46 14.19 -2.97
C ALA A 70 10.90 15.44 -2.21
N ALA A 71 12.17 15.79 -2.30
CA ALA A 71 12.75 16.99 -1.67
C ALA A 71 13.63 17.76 -2.68
N ASP A 72 14.25 18.86 -2.23
CA ASP A 72 15.10 19.69 -3.09
C ASP A 72 16.44 19.00 -3.43
N SER A 73 16.89 18.05 -2.58
CA SER A 73 18.08 17.23 -2.80
C SER A 73 17.87 15.77 -2.41
N ASP A 74 18.72 14.88 -2.93
CA ASP A 74 18.74 13.46 -2.55
C ASP A 74 19.04 13.30 -1.05
N ASP A 75 20.01 14.04 -0.52
CA ASP A 75 20.42 13.97 0.89
C ASP A 75 19.26 14.36 1.84
N GLU A 76 18.51 15.41 1.50
CA GLU A 76 17.35 15.85 2.29
C GLU A 76 16.22 14.81 2.25
N ALA A 77 15.95 14.24 1.07
CA ALA A 77 14.94 13.20 0.93
C ALA A 77 15.32 11.92 1.70
N GLU A 78 16.61 11.55 1.70
CA GLU A 78 17.14 10.44 2.49
C GLU A 78 17.00 10.69 4.00
N GLU A 79 17.29 11.91 4.47
CA GLU A 79 17.09 12.29 5.88
C GLU A 79 15.64 12.05 6.29
N TYR A 80 14.67 12.55 5.52
CA TYR A 80 13.25 12.32 5.81
C TYR A 80 12.84 10.85 5.71
N ALA A 81 13.31 10.12 4.70
CA ALA A 81 12.99 8.71 4.52
C ALA A 81 13.52 7.85 5.68
N SER A 82 14.72 8.18 6.20
CA SER A 82 15.36 7.45 7.31
C SER A 82 14.54 7.46 8.61
N GLN A 83 13.68 8.48 8.78
CA GLN A 83 12.80 8.67 9.93
C GLN A 83 11.54 7.79 9.86
N ILE A 84 11.18 7.28 8.68
CA ILE A 84 10.02 6.42 8.51
C ILE A 84 10.40 4.97 8.83
N LYS A 85 9.67 4.36 9.77
CA LYS A 85 9.84 2.94 10.14
C LYS A 85 8.54 2.20 9.91
N LEU A 86 8.54 1.14 9.11
CA LEU A 86 7.37 0.26 9.00
C LEU A 86 7.37 -0.70 10.19
N VAL A 87 6.36 -0.61 11.04
CA VAL A 87 6.23 -1.48 12.20
C VAL A 87 4.98 -2.34 12.04
N ARG A 88 5.20 -3.63 11.77
CA ARG A 88 4.14 -4.61 11.62
C ARG A 88 3.78 -5.20 12.98
N ILE A 89 2.55 -5.00 13.40
CA ILE A 89 1.99 -5.50 14.65
C ILE A 89 1.18 -6.75 14.35
N SER A 90 1.35 -7.77 15.19
CA SER A 90 0.59 -9.02 15.17
C SER A 90 -0.06 -9.23 16.54
N THR A 91 -1.37 -9.46 16.56
CA THR A 91 -2.12 -9.78 17.79
C THR A 91 -2.27 -11.30 17.96
N GLU A 92 -2.59 -11.74 19.18
CA GLU A 92 -2.87 -13.16 19.48
C GLU A 92 -4.07 -13.71 18.70
N SER A 93 -5.07 -12.88 18.36
CA SER A 93 -6.17 -13.26 17.45
C SER A 93 -5.75 -13.45 15.98
N GLY A 94 -4.50 -13.19 15.63
CA GLY A 94 -4.00 -13.27 14.25
C GLY A 94 -4.30 -12.04 13.40
N ARG A 95 -4.80 -10.96 13.99
CA ARG A 95 -4.97 -9.69 13.27
C ARG A 95 -3.59 -9.05 13.09
N THR A 96 -3.35 -8.51 11.90
CA THR A 96 -2.12 -7.77 11.60
C THR A 96 -2.45 -6.35 11.18
N LEU A 97 -1.64 -5.39 11.63
CA LEU A 97 -1.69 -4.00 11.19
C LEU A 97 -0.28 -3.44 11.05
N THR A 98 -0.12 -2.38 10.26
CA THR A 98 1.16 -1.71 10.05
C THR A 98 1.04 -0.25 10.45
N VAL A 99 2.00 0.24 11.22
CA VAL A 99 2.14 1.65 11.61
C VAL A 99 3.52 2.18 11.19
N PHE A 100 3.71 3.50 11.23
CA PHE A 100 4.91 4.15 10.68
C PHE A 100 5.93 4.62 11.73
N SER A 101 5.76 4.21 12.99
CA SER A 101 6.74 4.46 14.06
C SER A 101 6.67 3.37 15.14
N VAL A 102 7.78 3.20 15.87
CA VAL A 102 7.84 2.28 17.02
C VAL A 102 6.91 2.76 18.14
N GLU A 103 6.89 4.07 18.38
CA GLU A 103 6.01 4.70 19.37
C GLU A 103 4.53 4.37 19.11
N ALA A 104 4.07 4.51 17.87
CA ALA A 104 2.69 4.19 17.51
C ALA A 104 2.39 2.69 17.73
N ALA A 105 3.36 1.81 17.50
CA ALA A 105 3.18 0.38 17.73
C ALA A 105 3.12 0.04 19.23
N GLU A 106 3.98 0.66 20.03
CA GLU A 106 3.96 0.52 21.48
C GLU A 106 2.65 1.03 22.07
N ASP A 107 2.15 2.18 21.60
CA ASP A 107 0.92 2.77 22.09
C ASP A 107 -0.30 1.94 21.70
N PHE A 108 -0.34 1.42 20.47
CA PHE A 108 -1.35 0.43 20.07
C PHE A 108 -1.31 -0.79 21.00
N CYS A 109 -0.12 -1.32 21.25
CA CYS A 109 0.07 -2.49 22.09
C CYS A 109 -0.34 -2.28 23.55
N LYS A 110 -0.08 -1.10 24.13
CA LYS A 110 -0.50 -0.74 25.49
C LYS A 110 -2.01 -0.59 25.61
N GLN A 111 -2.67 -0.12 24.55
CA GLN A 111 -4.12 0.11 24.50
C GLN A 111 -4.92 -1.15 24.11
N SER A 112 -4.25 -2.14 23.52
CA SER A 112 -4.86 -3.40 23.11
C SER A 112 -5.19 -4.26 24.32
N GLU A 113 -6.40 -4.84 24.32
CA GLU A 113 -6.81 -5.88 25.30
C GLU A 113 -6.13 -7.23 25.01
N GLU A 114 -5.55 -7.38 23.81
CA GLU A 114 -4.88 -8.59 23.36
C GLU A 114 -3.37 -8.44 23.47
N LYS A 115 -2.67 -9.55 23.73
CA LYS A 115 -1.22 -9.59 23.56
C LYS A 115 -0.87 -9.31 22.11
N CYS A 116 0.13 -8.46 21.94
CA CYS A 116 0.65 -8.08 20.64
C CYS A 116 2.16 -8.22 20.64
N THR A 117 2.70 -8.47 19.46
CA THR A 117 4.12 -8.37 19.16
C THR A 117 4.27 -7.47 17.95
N PHE A 118 5.43 -6.84 17.79
CA PHE A 118 5.70 -6.05 16.60
C PHE A 118 7.11 -6.29 16.05
N GLN A 119 7.24 -6.11 14.74
CA GLN A 119 8.49 -6.22 14.01
C GLN A 119 8.75 -4.89 13.30
N VAL A 120 9.95 -4.34 13.50
CA VAL A 120 10.38 -3.13 12.82
C VAL A 120 11.08 -3.52 11.53
N GLN A 121 10.68 -2.89 10.44
CA GLN A 121 11.27 -3.00 9.13
C GLN A 121 11.59 -1.60 8.62
N GLU A 122 12.65 -1.47 7.82
CA GLU A 122 12.89 -0.22 7.13
C GLU A 122 11.80 -0.01 6.06
N GLY A 123 11.32 1.23 5.99
CA GLY A 123 10.37 1.63 4.95
C GLY A 123 11.06 1.58 3.59
N ASN A 124 10.51 0.85 2.63
CA ASN A 124 10.93 0.96 1.23
C ASN A 124 10.29 2.21 0.61
N VAL A 125 10.68 3.38 1.12
CA VAL A 125 10.20 4.67 0.65
C VAL A 125 11.00 5.05 -0.59
N ILE A 126 10.31 5.31 -1.70
CA ILE A 126 10.95 5.90 -2.88
C ILE A 126 11.30 7.34 -2.52
N HIS A 127 12.58 7.70 -2.52
CA HIS A 127 13.01 9.02 -2.12
C HIS A 127 14.14 9.55 -3.00
N GLY A 128 14.19 10.88 -3.11
CA GLY A 128 15.21 11.61 -3.85
C GLY A 128 14.76 13.02 -4.25
N ALA A 129 15.61 13.70 -4.99
CA ALA A 129 15.23 14.88 -5.75
C ALA A 129 14.17 14.52 -6.81
N GLN A 130 13.45 15.54 -7.32
CA GLN A 130 12.33 15.37 -8.26
C GLN A 130 12.64 14.44 -9.44
N GLU A 131 13.80 14.62 -10.09
CA GLU A 131 14.20 13.82 -11.26
C GLU A 131 14.37 12.34 -10.91
N ARG A 132 15.09 12.05 -9.83
CA ARG A 132 15.33 10.69 -9.32
C ARG A 132 14.03 9.99 -8.93
N VAL A 133 13.13 10.68 -8.23
CA VAL A 133 11.82 10.13 -7.88
C VAL A 133 11.01 9.82 -9.14
N GLY A 134 11.04 10.72 -10.13
CA GLY A 134 10.38 10.51 -11.42
C GLY A 134 10.90 9.27 -12.16
N GLU A 135 12.22 9.09 -12.23
CA GLU A 135 12.85 7.90 -12.83
C GLU A 135 12.42 6.63 -12.11
N ARG A 136 12.49 6.61 -10.76
CA ARG A 136 12.13 5.45 -9.93
C ARG A 136 10.66 5.05 -10.04
N LEU A 137 9.75 6.00 -10.29
CA LEU A 137 8.33 5.73 -10.50
C LEU A 137 8.00 5.25 -11.91
N ALA A 138 8.92 5.44 -12.87
CA ALA A 138 8.75 5.03 -14.26
C ALA A 138 9.33 3.63 -14.56
N GLU A 139 10.13 3.07 -13.65
CA GLU A 139 10.61 1.68 -13.66
C GLU A 139 9.48 0.66 -13.43
#